data_AF-X6JTZ6-F1
#
_entry.id   AF-X6JTZ6-F1
#
_cell.length_a   1.000
_cell.length_b   1.000
_cell.length_c   1.000
_cell.angle_alpha   90.00
_cell.angle_beta   90.00
_cell.angle_gamma   90.00
#
_symmetry.space_group_name_H-M   'P 1'
#
loop_
_entity.id
_entity.type
_entity.pdbx_description
1 polymer ?
#
loop_
_entity_poly.entity_id
_entity_poly.type
_entity_poly.pdbx_seq_one_letter_code
_entity_poly.pdbx_strand_id
1 'polypeptide(L)'
;MFWGYQLFIVMAATGYLLGITESREYAEPEWYVDIWLTIVWVAYLILFLGTILKRKEPHIYVANWFYLSFIVTIAMLHVINNLSMPASFLGSKSYSAFSGVQDALTQWWYGHNAVGFFLTAGFLGMMYYFVPKQANRPVYSYRLSIVHFWAIIFLYIWAGPHHLHYTALPDWAQTLGMVFSIMLWMPSWGGMINGLMTLSG
;
A
#
# COMPACT_ATOMS: atom_id res chain seq x y z
N MET A 1 -6.13 6.08 17.02
CA MET A 1 -6.07 6.04 15.55
C MET A 1 -6.34 7.43 14.97
N PHE A 2 -7.57 7.97 15.03
CA PHE A 2 -7.92 9.28 14.47
C PHE A 2 -6.93 10.41 14.81
N TRP A 3 -6.83 10.80 16.09
CA TRP A 3 -5.90 11.88 16.50
C TRP A 3 -4.43 11.57 16.23
N GLY A 4 -4.05 10.29 16.27
CA GLY A 4 -2.69 9.88 15.93
C GLY A 4 -2.35 10.14 14.48
N TYR A 5 -3.26 9.83 13.56
CA TYR A 5 -3.09 10.12 12.14
C TYR A 5 -3.14 11.63 11.84
N GLN A 6 -4.01 12.39 12.52
CA GLN A 6 -4.01 13.84 12.41
C GLN A 6 -2.68 14.46 12.86
N LEU A 7 -2.10 13.96 13.96
CA LEU A 7 -0.78 14.41 14.41
C LEU A 7 0.32 14.05 13.40
N PHE A 8 0.28 12.86 12.81
CA PHE A 8 1.18 12.48 11.70
C PHE A 8 1.12 13.51 10.56
N ILE A 9 -0.09 13.85 10.09
CA ILE A 9 -0.28 14.84 9.01
C ILE A 9 0.33 16.20 9.42
N VAL A 10 0.06 16.67 10.64
CA VAL A 10 0.59 17.95 11.12
C VAL A 10 2.11 17.93 11.19
N MET A 11 2.72 16.85 11.70
CA MET A 11 4.18 16.72 11.79
C MET A 11 4.83 16.68 10.40
N ALA A 12 4.27 15.92 9.46
CA ALA A 12 4.76 15.86 8.09
C ALA A 12 4.65 17.23 7.39
N ALA A 13 3.46 17.86 7.45
CA ALA A 13 3.21 19.14 6.82
C ALA A 13 4.12 20.25 7.36
N THR A 14 4.30 20.32 8.68
CA THR A 14 5.21 21.31 9.29
C THR A 14 6.68 20.99 8.99
N GLY A 15 7.06 19.71 8.98
CA GLY A 15 8.40 19.27 8.56
C GLY A 15 8.76 19.71 7.15
N TYR A 16 7.86 19.52 6.18
CA TYR A 16 8.09 19.90 4.79
C TYR A 16 8.33 21.40 4.61
N LEU A 17 7.57 22.25 5.31
CA LEU A 17 7.75 23.71 5.27
C LEU A 17 9.12 24.14 5.83
N LEU A 18 9.69 23.34 6.73
CA LEU A 18 11.01 23.57 7.32
C LEU A 18 12.15 22.90 6.54
N GLY A 19 11.86 22.27 5.40
CA GLY A 19 12.86 21.54 4.59
C GLY A 19 13.30 20.21 5.22
N ILE A 20 12.51 19.67 6.16
CA ILE A 20 12.77 18.39 6.80
C ILE A 20 12.17 17.30 5.92
N THR A 21 13.05 16.57 5.23
CA THR A 21 12.66 15.45 4.35
C THR A 21 13.80 14.45 4.19
N GLU A 22 13.46 13.17 4.04
CA GLU A 22 14.36 12.09 3.60
C GLU A 22 14.63 12.12 2.09
N SER A 23 13.97 12.98 1.32
CA SER A 23 14.06 13.07 -0.15
C SER A 23 13.66 11.80 -0.92
N ARG A 24 12.82 10.96 -0.30
CA ARG A 24 12.28 9.72 -0.85
C ARG A 24 10.80 9.88 -1.17
N GLU A 25 10.41 9.63 -2.42
CA GLU A 25 9.01 9.80 -2.84
C GLU A 25 8.04 8.95 -2.02
N TYR A 26 6.96 9.57 -1.54
CA TYR A 26 5.94 8.98 -0.65
C TYR A 26 6.48 8.51 0.72
N ALA A 27 7.75 8.77 1.03
CA ALA A 27 8.44 8.45 2.28
C ALA A 27 9.27 9.65 2.75
N GLU A 28 8.76 10.85 2.50
CA GLU A 28 9.47 12.09 2.76
C GLU A 28 9.61 12.45 4.26
N PRO A 29 8.68 12.14 5.18
CA PRO A 29 8.85 12.46 6.59
C PRO A 29 10.09 11.76 7.18
N GLU A 30 10.72 12.38 8.18
CA GLU A 30 11.90 11.79 8.83
C GLU A 30 11.53 10.78 9.92
N TRP A 31 12.51 9.96 10.28
CA TRP A 31 12.47 8.84 11.24
C TRP A 31 11.52 8.97 12.45
N TYR A 32 11.44 10.13 13.11
CA TYR A 32 10.57 10.31 14.28
C TYR A 32 9.07 10.33 13.90
N VAL A 33 8.75 10.85 12.72
CA VAL A 33 7.40 10.80 12.13
C VAL A 33 7.09 9.38 11.68
N ASP A 34 8.08 8.64 11.18
CA ASP A 34 7.91 7.25 10.74
C ASP A 34 7.63 6.30 11.89
N ILE A 35 8.36 6.44 13.00
CA ILE A 35 8.07 5.69 14.24
C ILE A 35 6.66 5.99 14.71
N TRP A 36 6.26 7.27 14.69
CA TRP A 36 4.91 7.65 15.09
C TRP A 36 3.85 7.03 14.19
N LEU A 37 4.02 7.11 12.86
CA LEU A 37 3.09 6.50 11.92
C LEU A 37 3.02 4.99 12.12
N THR A 38 4.16 4.33 12.38
CA THR A 38 4.22 2.89 12.68
C THR A 38 3.34 2.54 13.88
N ILE A 39 3.43 3.30 14.98
CA ILE A 39 2.60 3.09 16.18
C ILE A 39 1.11 3.26 15.85
N VAL A 40 0.75 4.32 15.13
CA VAL A 40 -0.63 4.58 14.71
C VAL A 40 -1.16 3.46 13.82
N TRP A 41 -0.33 2.94 12.91
CA TRP A 41 -0.69 1.90 11.97
C TRP A 41 -0.82 0.53 12.63
N VAL A 42 0.04 0.19 13.58
CA VAL A 42 -0.11 -1.03 14.41
C VAL A 42 -1.41 -0.98 15.20
N ALA A 43 -1.75 0.16 15.79
CA ALA A 43 -3.05 0.33 16.46
C ALA A 43 -4.22 0.15 15.49
N TYR A 44 -4.09 0.65 14.25
CA TYR A 44 -5.10 0.45 13.20
C TYR A 44 -5.27 -1.03 12.83
N LEU A 45 -4.17 -1.76 12.62
CA LEU A 45 -4.18 -3.20 12.34
C LEU A 45 -4.86 -4.00 13.46
N ILE A 46 -4.53 -3.72 14.73
CA ILE A 46 -5.15 -4.38 15.88
C ILE A 46 -6.66 -4.15 15.92
N LEU A 47 -7.11 -2.91 15.68
CA LEU A 47 -8.54 -2.57 15.65
C LEU A 47 -9.27 -3.29 14.50
N PHE A 48 -8.66 -3.31 13.31
CA PHE A 48 -9.24 -3.94 12.13
C PHE A 48 -9.34 -5.46 12.30
N LEU A 49 -8.26 -6.12 12.74
CA LEU A 49 -8.26 -7.56 13.06
C LEU A 49 -9.24 -7.89 14.19
N GLY A 50 -9.24 -7.10 15.27
CA GLY A 50 -10.18 -7.27 16.37
C GLY A 50 -11.65 -7.21 15.92
N THR A 51 -11.94 -6.39 14.90
CA THR A 51 -13.26 -6.31 14.28
C THR A 51 -13.59 -7.57 13.49
N ILE A 52 -12.67 -8.08 12.67
CA ILE A 52 -12.83 -9.34 11.91
C ILE A 52 -13.01 -10.55 12.85
N LEU A 53 -12.29 -10.58 13.97
CA LEU A 53 -12.37 -11.67 14.94
C LEU A 53 -13.72 -11.72 15.68
N LYS A 54 -14.36 -10.56 15.88
CA LYS A 54 -15.68 -10.43 16.54
C LYS A 54 -16.85 -10.51 15.56
N ARG A 55 -16.61 -10.90 14.29
CA ARG A 55 -17.66 -11.00 13.28
C ARG A 55 -18.73 -12.04 13.67
N LYS A 56 -19.95 -11.83 13.20
CA LYS A 56 -21.07 -12.77 13.37
C LYS A 56 -21.18 -13.78 12.22
N GLU A 57 -20.94 -13.31 10.99
CA GLU A 57 -20.96 -14.15 9.81
C GLU A 57 -19.69 -15.00 9.71
N PRO A 58 -19.79 -16.30 9.41
CA PRO A 58 -18.62 -17.17 9.33
C PRO A 58 -17.65 -16.73 8.21
N HIS A 59 -18.19 -16.21 7.10
CA HIS A 59 -17.41 -15.73 5.97
C HIS A 59 -16.94 -14.28 6.16
N ILE A 60 -15.69 -14.02 5.77
CA ILE A 60 -15.15 -12.65 5.68
C ILE A 60 -15.45 -12.14 4.28
N TYR A 61 -16.10 -10.99 4.19
CA TYR A 61 -16.42 -10.37 2.91
C TYR A 61 -15.16 -9.91 2.15
N VAL A 62 -15.20 -9.96 0.81
CA VAL A 62 -14.05 -9.67 -0.07
C VAL A 62 -13.48 -8.27 0.16
N ALA A 63 -14.31 -7.27 0.46
CA ALA A 63 -13.84 -5.93 0.82
C ALA A 63 -12.82 -5.96 1.96
N ASN A 64 -13.03 -6.83 2.96
CA ASN A 64 -12.14 -6.97 4.10
C ASN A 64 -10.86 -7.73 3.74
N TRP A 65 -10.85 -8.55 2.69
CA TRP A 65 -9.62 -9.16 2.18
C TRP A 65 -8.68 -8.08 1.64
N PHE A 66 -9.25 -7.17 0.84
CA PHE A 66 -8.54 -6.02 0.29
C PHE A 66 -8.04 -5.07 1.38
N TYR A 67 -8.90 -4.70 2.34
CA TYR A 67 -8.47 -3.87 3.47
C TYR A 67 -7.39 -4.54 4.32
N LEU A 68 -7.53 -5.82 4.65
CA LEU A 68 -6.52 -6.51 5.45
C LEU A 68 -5.17 -6.54 4.72
N SER A 69 -5.19 -6.88 3.44
CA SER A 69 -4.00 -6.91 2.59
C SER A 69 -3.33 -5.53 2.51
N PHE A 70 -4.14 -4.49 2.29
CA PHE A 70 -3.69 -3.10 2.35
C PHE A 70 -2.98 -2.77 3.66
N ILE A 71 -3.63 -3.03 4.81
CA ILE A 71 -3.10 -2.63 6.12
C ILE A 71 -1.78 -3.34 6.40
N VAL A 72 -1.72 -4.65 6.15
CA VAL A 72 -0.54 -5.48 6.42
C VAL A 72 0.61 -5.10 5.50
N THR A 73 0.37 -5.00 4.20
CA THR A 73 1.43 -4.68 3.25
C THR A 73 1.97 -3.29 3.49
N ILE A 74 1.13 -2.25 3.66
CA ILE A 74 1.62 -0.90 3.93
C ILE A 74 2.46 -0.84 5.21
N ALA A 75 2.10 -1.59 6.25
CA ALA A 75 2.93 -1.68 7.46
C ALA A 75 4.33 -2.23 7.16
N MET A 76 4.40 -3.32 6.39
CA MET A 76 5.66 -3.95 5.99
C MET A 76 6.49 -3.01 5.10
N LEU A 77 5.87 -2.39 4.10
CA LEU A 77 6.52 -1.46 3.19
C LEU A 77 7.12 -0.28 3.96
N HIS A 78 6.32 0.35 4.82
CA HIS A 78 6.71 1.51 5.64
C HIS A 78 7.92 1.19 6.50
N VAL A 79 7.88 0.07 7.23
CA VAL A 79 8.98 -0.32 8.12
C VAL A 79 10.27 -0.58 7.35
N ILE A 80 10.20 -1.28 6.21
CA ILE A 80 11.40 -1.66 5.45
C ILE A 80 12.00 -0.47 4.71
N ASN A 81 11.18 0.33 4.04
CA ASN A 81 11.68 1.46 3.25
C ASN A 81 12.29 2.55 4.13
N ASN A 82 11.72 2.77 5.31
CA ASN A 82 12.11 3.83 6.22
C ASN A 82 13.09 3.33 7.29
N LEU A 83 13.81 2.24 7.02
CA LEU A 83 15.01 1.92 7.80
C LEU A 83 16.05 3.00 7.53
N SER A 84 16.19 3.92 8.47
CA SER A 84 17.15 5.02 8.42
C SER A 84 17.86 5.17 9.76
N MET A 85 19.10 5.67 9.72
CA MET A 85 19.92 5.97 10.89
C MET A 85 19.87 7.47 11.18
N PRO A 86 19.33 7.90 12.34
CA PRO A 86 19.36 9.30 12.73
C PRO A 86 20.80 9.80 12.85
N ALA A 87 21.10 10.93 12.22
CA ALA A 87 22.42 11.57 12.29
C ALA A 87 22.70 12.12 13.71
N SER A 88 21.65 12.44 14.46
CA SER A 88 21.72 12.78 15.88
C SER A 88 20.36 12.55 16.55
N PHE A 89 20.35 12.27 17.86
CA PHE A 89 19.10 12.02 18.61
C PHE A 89 18.22 13.27 18.81
N LEU A 90 18.81 14.47 18.72
CA LEU A 90 18.10 15.74 18.88
C LEU A 90 17.83 16.44 17.54
N GLY A 91 18.39 15.93 16.45
CA GLY A 91 18.20 16.46 15.10
C GLY A 91 17.10 15.73 14.36
N SER A 92 16.58 16.38 13.33
CA SER A 92 15.56 15.80 12.46
C SER A 92 16.13 14.88 11.38
N LYS A 93 17.42 14.98 11.06
CA LYS A 93 18.03 14.28 9.91
C LYS A 93 18.38 12.83 10.17
N SER A 94 18.11 12.00 9.18
CA SER A 94 18.54 10.60 9.09
C SER A 94 19.13 10.28 7.72
N TYR A 95 19.79 9.12 7.61
CA TYR A 95 20.29 8.57 6.36
C TYR A 95 19.74 7.17 6.14
N SER A 96 19.29 6.86 4.92
CA SER A 96 18.79 5.54 4.54
C SER A 96 19.79 4.44 4.92
N ALA A 97 19.27 3.31 5.40
CA ALA A 97 20.06 2.10 5.62
C ALA A 97 20.55 1.47 4.30
N PHE A 98 19.96 1.88 3.18
CA PHE A 98 20.32 1.42 1.83
C PHE A 98 21.06 2.52 1.07
N SER A 99 21.73 2.15 -0.02
CA SER A 99 22.33 3.11 -0.94
C SER A 99 22.30 2.65 -2.40
N GLY A 100 22.46 3.60 -3.33
CA GLY A 100 22.58 3.34 -4.76
C GLY A 100 21.43 2.51 -5.33
N VAL A 101 21.77 1.45 -6.06
CA VAL A 101 20.79 0.59 -6.74
C VAL A 101 19.88 -0.16 -5.77
N GLN A 102 20.38 -0.53 -4.59
CA GLN A 102 19.55 -1.20 -3.58
C GLN A 102 18.53 -0.24 -2.98
N ASP A 103 18.93 1.00 -2.71
CA ASP A 103 18.02 2.03 -2.23
C ASP A 103 16.95 2.35 -3.27
N ALA A 104 17.34 2.47 -4.55
CA ALA A 104 16.40 2.66 -5.65
C ALA A 104 15.39 1.49 -5.75
N LEU A 105 15.86 0.24 -5.63
CA LEU A 105 14.98 -0.93 -5.67
C LEU A 105 14.00 -0.95 -4.50
N THR A 106 14.50 -0.74 -3.26
CA THR A 106 13.64 -0.68 -2.07
C THR A 106 12.64 0.48 -2.16
N GLN A 107 13.10 1.64 -2.63
CA GLN A 107 12.29 2.83 -2.83
C GLN A 107 11.13 2.59 -3.79
N TRP A 108 11.36 1.94 -4.92
CA TRP A 108 10.29 1.70 -5.89
C TRP A 108 9.47 0.45 -5.63
N TRP A 109 10.04 -0.52 -4.92
CA TRP A 109 9.24 -1.57 -4.28
C TRP A 109 8.25 -0.95 -3.29
N TYR A 110 8.68 0.01 -2.46
CA TYR A 110 7.79 0.79 -1.60
C TYR A 110 6.81 1.65 -2.41
N GLY A 111 7.29 2.56 -3.25
CA GLY A 111 6.47 3.57 -3.92
C GLY A 111 5.40 2.95 -4.83
N HIS A 112 5.75 1.92 -5.60
CA HIS A 112 4.76 1.24 -6.43
C HIS A 112 3.69 0.53 -5.59
N ASN A 113 4.10 -0.17 -4.52
CA ASN A 113 3.17 -0.87 -3.66
C ASN A 113 2.42 0.06 -2.69
N ALA A 114 2.91 1.28 -2.44
CA ALA A 114 2.14 2.33 -1.79
C ALA A 114 0.90 2.65 -2.65
N VAL A 115 1.07 2.90 -3.95
CA VAL A 115 -0.07 3.04 -4.86
C VAL A 115 -0.89 1.75 -4.94
N GLY A 116 -0.24 0.59 -5.06
CA GLY A 116 -0.92 -0.70 -5.21
C GLY A 116 -1.79 -1.12 -4.04
N PHE A 117 -1.35 -0.86 -2.82
CA PHE A 117 -2.05 -1.31 -1.63
C PHE A 117 -2.86 -0.18 -1.00
N PHE A 118 -2.29 1.03 -0.88
CA PHE A 118 -2.99 2.17 -0.31
C PHE A 118 -4.06 2.71 -1.28
N LEU A 119 -3.69 2.97 -2.54
CA LEU A 119 -4.57 3.63 -3.51
C LEU A 119 -5.37 2.66 -4.41
N THR A 120 -4.92 1.41 -4.57
CA THR A 120 -5.66 0.40 -5.34
C THR A 120 -6.37 -0.59 -4.43
N ALA A 121 -5.66 -1.39 -3.61
CA ALA A 121 -6.31 -2.40 -2.77
C ALA A 121 -7.29 -1.78 -1.76
N GLY A 122 -6.88 -0.73 -1.02
CA GLY A 122 -7.77 -0.03 -0.09
C GLY A 122 -9.04 0.51 -0.76
N PHE A 123 -8.90 1.12 -1.94
CA PHE A 123 -10.03 1.64 -2.71
C PHE A 123 -10.88 0.56 -3.37
N LEU A 124 -10.31 -0.59 -3.76
CA LEU A 124 -11.08 -1.77 -4.15
C LEU A 124 -11.91 -2.28 -2.98
N GLY A 125 -11.38 -2.26 -1.75
CA GLY A 125 -12.14 -2.52 -0.53
C GLY A 125 -13.36 -1.61 -0.40
N MET A 126 -13.18 -0.29 -0.64
CA MET A 126 -14.29 0.67 -0.70
C MET A 126 -15.29 0.32 -1.81
N MET A 127 -14.82 0.09 -3.03
CA MET A 127 -15.67 -0.26 -4.18
C MET A 127 -16.52 -1.50 -3.89
N TYR A 128 -15.92 -2.56 -3.35
CA TYR A 128 -16.61 -3.80 -3.00
C TYR A 128 -17.73 -3.62 -1.98
N TYR A 129 -17.65 -2.61 -1.12
CA TYR A 129 -18.73 -2.29 -0.19
C TYR A 129 -19.75 -1.32 -0.81
N PHE A 130 -19.29 -0.19 -1.32
CA PHE A 130 -20.16 0.91 -1.71
C PHE A 130 -20.90 0.68 -3.04
N VAL A 131 -20.26 0.07 -4.05
CA VAL A 131 -20.91 -0.13 -5.35
C VAL A 131 -22.13 -1.05 -5.24
N PRO A 132 -22.04 -2.28 -4.68
CA PRO A 132 -23.20 -3.15 -4.53
C PRO A 132 -24.26 -2.53 -3.61
N LYS A 133 -23.83 -1.83 -2.55
CA LYS A 133 -24.72 -1.20 -1.58
C LYS A 133 -25.54 -0.07 -2.21
N GLN A 134 -24.90 0.79 -3.00
CA GLN A 134 -25.55 1.92 -3.66
C GLN A 134 -26.42 1.46 -4.84
N ALA A 135 -25.96 0.46 -5.60
CA ALA A 135 -26.72 -0.12 -6.69
C ALA A 135 -27.88 -1.00 -6.22
N ASN A 136 -27.89 -1.36 -4.93
CA ASN A 136 -28.79 -2.35 -4.33
C ASN A 136 -28.82 -3.66 -5.14
N ARG A 137 -27.63 -4.13 -5.53
CA ARG A 137 -27.42 -5.32 -6.37
C ARG A 137 -26.38 -6.24 -5.74
N PRO A 138 -26.46 -7.55 -5.95
CA PRO A 138 -25.40 -8.46 -5.55
C PRO A 138 -24.14 -8.18 -6.37
N VAL A 139 -22.96 -8.45 -5.79
CA VAL A 139 -21.70 -8.43 -6.53
C VAL A 139 -21.79 -9.37 -7.72
N TYR A 140 -21.37 -8.90 -8.89
CA TYR A 140 -21.46 -9.63 -10.15
C TYR A 140 -20.84 -11.04 -10.11
N SER A 141 -19.56 -11.17 -9.72
CA SER A 141 -18.87 -12.46 -9.75
C SER A 141 -17.97 -12.69 -8.52
N TYR A 142 -18.38 -13.63 -7.67
CA TYR A 142 -17.57 -14.08 -6.55
C TYR A 142 -16.30 -14.81 -7.00
N ARG A 143 -16.35 -15.59 -8.08
CA ARG A 143 -15.15 -16.28 -8.61
C ARG A 143 -14.11 -15.28 -9.11
N LEU A 144 -14.56 -14.23 -9.80
CA LEU A 144 -13.67 -13.15 -10.23
C LEU A 144 -13.09 -12.42 -9.01
N SER A 145 -13.88 -12.24 -7.95
CA SER A 145 -13.43 -11.68 -6.67
C SER A 145 -12.25 -12.46 -6.08
N ILE A 146 -12.27 -13.80 -6.13
CA ILE A 146 -11.16 -14.64 -5.66
C ILE A 146 -9.94 -14.50 -6.57
N VAL A 147 -10.12 -14.71 -7.88
CA VAL A 147 -9.00 -14.74 -8.83
C VAL A 147 -8.29 -13.40 -8.87
N HIS A 148 -9.04 -12.30 -9.00
CA HIS A 148 -8.43 -10.99 -9.11
C HIS A 148 -7.80 -10.55 -7.77
N PHE A 149 -8.37 -10.92 -6.62
CA PHE A 149 -7.76 -10.64 -5.31
C PHE A 149 -6.40 -11.31 -5.16
N TRP A 150 -6.32 -12.63 -5.37
CA TRP A 150 -5.03 -13.33 -5.18
C TRP A 150 -3.99 -12.92 -6.22
N ALA A 151 -4.40 -12.77 -7.48
CA ALA A 151 -3.51 -12.35 -8.53
C ALA A 151 -3.01 -10.91 -8.31
N ILE A 152 -3.88 -9.96 -7.94
CA ILE A 152 -3.44 -8.57 -7.72
C ILE A 152 -2.49 -8.48 -6.53
N ILE A 153 -2.83 -9.06 -5.37
CA ILE A 153 -2.01 -8.96 -4.16
C ILE A 153 -0.64 -9.65 -4.35
N PHE A 154 -0.57 -10.74 -5.11
CA PHE A 154 0.71 -11.39 -5.41
C PHE A 154 1.55 -10.64 -6.45
N LEU A 155 0.95 -10.26 -7.58
CA LEU A 155 1.69 -9.68 -8.71
C LEU A 155 2.19 -8.26 -8.43
N TYR A 156 1.41 -7.44 -7.69
CA TYR A 156 1.74 -6.02 -7.46
C TYR A 156 3.11 -5.84 -6.80
N ILE A 157 3.48 -6.75 -5.88
CA ILE A 157 4.75 -6.69 -5.13
C ILE A 157 5.96 -6.64 -6.07
N TRP A 158 5.87 -7.26 -7.24
CA TRP A 158 6.96 -7.40 -8.20
C TRP A 158 7.11 -6.23 -9.16
N ALA A 159 6.14 -5.33 -9.24
CA ALA A 159 6.10 -4.31 -10.28
C ALA A 159 6.98 -3.08 -9.98
N GLY A 160 7.60 -2.98 -8.80
CA GLY A 160 8.51 -1.88 -8.43
C GLY A 160 9.59 -1.53 -9.47
N PRO A 161 10.34 -2.49 -10.03
CA PRO A 161 11.40 -2.22 -11.00
C PRO A 161 10.96 -1.55 -12.31
N HIS A 162 9.65 -1.46 -12.60
CA HIS A 162 9.18 -0.75 -13.80
C HIS A 162 9.45 0.78 -13.76
N HIS A 163 9.76 1.31 -12.58
CA HIS A 163 10.20 2.70 -12.39
C HIS A 163 11.68 2.89 -12.71
N LEU A 164 12.42 1.78 -12.89
CA LEU A 164 13.87 1.73 -12.96
C LEU A 164 14.38 1.17 -14.29
N HIS A 165 13.57 1.27 -15.35
CA HIS A 165 13.97 0.86 -16.69
C HIS A 165 15.12 1.69 -17.24
N TYR A 166 16.12 1.01 -17.80
CA TYR A 166 17.33 1.61 -18.35
C TYR A 166 18.10 2.48 -17.34
N THR A 167 18.07 2.09 -16.07
CA THR A 167 18.86 2.69 -14.99
C THR A 167 20.05 1.80 -14.62
N ALA A 168 20.74 2.11 -13.53
CA ALA A 168 21.80 1.27 -12.97
C ALA A 168 21.28 -0.04 -12.32
N LEU A 169 19.95 -0.23 -12.20
CA LEU A 169 19.37 -1.48 -11.71
C LEU A 169 19.70 -2.64 -12.67
N PRO A 170 20.09 -3.84 -12.20
CA PRO A 170 20.38 -4.97 -13.07
C PRO A 170 19.21 -5.34 -14.00
N ASP A 171 19.53 -5.67 -15.26
CA ASP A 171 18.54 -5.97 -16.31
C ASP A 171 17.55 -7.08 -15.93
N TRP A 172 18.00 -8.08 -15.17
CA TRP A 172 17.12 -9.16 -14.69
C TRP A 172 16.00 -8.64 -13.79
N ALA A 173 16.28 -7.67 -12.92
CA ALA A 173 15.30 -7.09 -12.01
C ALA A 173 14.34 -6.18 -12.78
N GLN A 174 14.85 -5.42 -13.75
CA GLN A 174 14.01 -4.62 -14.64
C GLN A 174 13.04 -5.50 -15.44
N THR A 175 13.54 -6.60 -16.02
CA THR A 175 12.72 -7.53 -16.82
C THR A 175 11.66 -8.19 -15.96
N LEU A 176 11.98 -8.53 -14.71
CA LEU A 176 11.01 -9.05 -13.74
C LEU A 176 9.88 -8.03 -13.50
N GLY A 177 10.23 -6.77 -13.22
CA GLY A 177 9.24 -5.70 -13.06
C GLY A 177 8.36 -5.53 -14.30
N MET A 178 8.94 -5.49 -15.49
CA MET A 178 8.19 -5.40 -16.76
C MET A 178 7.18 -6.54 -16.92
N VAL A 179 7.64 -7.79 -16.78
CA VAL A 179 6.79 -8.97 -17.01
C VAL A 179 5.62 -9.00 -16.02
N PHE A 180 5.90 -8.75 -14.73
CA PHE A 180 4.85 -8.74 -13.72
C PHE A 180 3.89 -7.54 -13.88
N SER A 181 4.37 -6.37 -14.28
CA SER A 181 3.50 -5.22 -14.60
C SER A 181 2.57 -5.50 -15.78
N ILE A 182 3.04 -6.21 -16.82
CA ILE A 182 2.17 -6.63 -17.94
C ILE A 182 1.10 -7.61 -17.45
N MET A 183 1.50 -8.61 -16.66
CA MET A 183 0.56 -9.60 -16.09
C MET A 183 -0.46 -8.95 -15.15
N LEU A 184 -0.06 -7.91 -14.41
CA LEU A 184 -0.88 -7.19 -13.45
C LEU A 184 -2.10 -6.50 -14.09
N TRP A 185 -2.07 -6.24 -15.40
CA TRP A 185 -3.20 -5.66 -16.14
C TRP A 185 -4.50 -6.45 -15.95
N MET A 186 -4.45 -7.78 -16.10
CA MET A 186 -5.63 -8.64 -16.04
C MET A 186 -6.35 -8.60 -14.69
N PRO A 187 -5.71 -8.86 -13.54
CA PRO A 187 -6.40 -8.80 -12.25
C PRO A 187 -6.80 -7.38 -11.84
N SER A 188 -6.09 -6.36 -12.31
CA SER A 188 -6.48 -4.96 -12.10
C SER A 188 -7.83 -4.67 -12.79
N TRP A 189 -7.99 -5.06 -14.05
CA TRP A 189 -9.26 -4.96 -14.77
C TRP A 189 -10.33 -5.89 -14.21
N GLY A 190 -9.95 -7.03 -13.61
CA GLY A 190 -10.89 -7.89 -12.88
C GLY A 190 -11.67 -7.13 -11.80
N GLY A 191 -11.04 -6.20 -11.09
CA GLY A 191 -11.72 -5.33 -10.12
C GLY A 191 -12.73 -4.39 -10.78
N MET A 192 -12.32 -3.70 -11.85
CA MET A 192 -13.18 -2.80 -12.63
C MET A 192 -14.39 -3.54 -13.20
N ILE A 193 -14.18 -4.70 -13.84
CA ILE A 193 -15.24 -5.53 -14.42
C ILE A 193 -16.23 -5.95 -13.34
N ASN A 194 -15.74 -6.40 -12.18
CA ASN A 194 -16.62 -6.85 -11.11
C ASN A 194 -17.46 -5.69 -10.54
N GLY A 195 -16.88 -4.49 -10.45
CA GLY A 195 -17.59 -3.27 -10.07
C GLY A 195 -18.63 -2.83 -11.10
N LEU A 196 -18.24 -2.66 -12.36
CA LEU A 196 -19.13 -2.18 -13.42
C LEU A 196 -20.26 -3.16 -13.74
N MET A 197 -19.95 -4.46 -13.83
CA MET A 197 -20.97 -5.46 -14.14
C MET A 197 -21.95 -5.65 -12.97
N THR A 198 -21.60 -5.25 -11.74
CA THR A 198 -22.57 -5.19 -10.63
C THR A 198 -23.68 -4.16 -10.91
N LEU A 199 -23.42 -3.16 -11.76
CA LEU A 199 -24.40 -2.17 -12.21
C LEU A 199 -25.22 -2.65 -13.42
N SER A 200 -24.97 -3.84 -13.96
CA SER A 200 -25.68 -4.33 -15.16
C SER A 200 -27.09 -4.84 -14.81
N GLY A 201 -28.08 -4.39 -15.59
CA GLY A 201 -29.53 -4.53 -15.34
C GLY A 201 -30.20 -3.18 -15.12
#